data_AF-A0A0G1Q4U3-F1
#
_entry.id   AF-A0A0G1Q4U3-F1
#
_cell.length_a   1.000
_cell.length_b   1.000
_cell.length_c   1.000
_cell.angle_alpha   90.00
_cell.angle_beta   90.00
_cell.angle_gamma   90.00
#
_symmetry.space_group_name_H-M   'P 1'
#
loop_
_entity.id
_entity.type
_entity.pdbx_description
1 polymer ?
#
loop_
_entity_poly.entity_id
_entity_poly.type
_entity_poly.pdbx_seq_one_letter_code
_entity_poly.pdbx_strand_id
1 'polypeptide(L)'
;MGPRLVQLGVIDLTKFEEAVVMTDEQKEILKQGGDIPITINNQNSQFVVDVLWALGLAQKSIVYDEGPLGKEYKNEQGNFASTGGWTLAQGDAVNYLNKFDLIPLTPEQQKRVGEIAKNIYRPCCGNPTWFPDCNHGMAALAAIELLVSKGLSDEEIYKEVLKLNSFWFPDNYLMAATYFARQGTPWDKIDAKEVLGDKYSSGQGAGELYQKVGPLPYGGSAGGSCGA
;
A
#
# COMPACT_ATOMS: atom_id res chain seq x y z
N MET A 1 5.41 -0.03 16.44
CA MET A 1 5.81 -0.77 15.22
C MET A 1 7.18 -0.33 14.70
N GLY A 2 7.42 0.97 14.48
CA GLY A 2 8.71 1.50 13.95
C GLY A 2 9.99 0.89 14.55
N PRO A 3 10.21 0.95 15.88
CA PRO A 3 11.44 0.42 16.48
C PRO A 3 11.62 -1.08 16.28
N ARG A 4 10.50 -1.80 16.14
CA ARG A 4 10.53 -3.24 15.88
C ARG A 4 11.02 -3.55 14.47
N LEU A 5 10.58 -2.79 13.46
CA LEU A 5 11.04 -2.94 12.07
C LEU A 5 12.54 -2.60 11.94
N VAL A 6 13.01 -1.59 12.67
CA VAL A 6 14.43 -1.22 12.74
C VAL A 6 15.25 -2.31 13.45
N GLN A 7 14.78 -2.78 14.62
CA GLN A 7 15.47 -3.83 15.38
C GLN A 7 15.61 -5.13 14.60
N LEU A 8 14.61 -5.48 13.78
CA LEU A 8 14.61 -6.69 12.96
C LEU A 8 15.47 -6.57 11.69
N GLY A 9 15.97 -5.38 11.36
CA GLY A 9 16.75 -5.13 10.15
C GLY A 9 15.91 -4.98 8.88
N VAL A 10 14.58 -4.99 9.00
CA VAL A 10 13.67 -4.73 7.87
C VAL A 10 13.85 -3.29 7.38
N ILE A 11 14.06 -2.37 8.32
CA ILE A 11 14.47 -0.99 8.07
C ILE A 11 15.90 -0.82 8.60
N ASP A 12 16.83 -0.49 7.72
CA ASP A 12 18.09 0.13 8.07
C ASP A 12 17.84 1.62 8.29
N LEU A 13 17.91 2.05 9.56
CA LEU A 13 17.55 3.41 9.94
C LEU A 13 18.40 4.47 9.24
N THR A 14 19.69 4.21 9.04
CA THR A 14 20.59 5.17 8.37
C THR A 14 20.19 5.33 6.91
N LYS A 15 20.01 4.21 6.17
CA LYS A 15 19.56 4.27 4.78
C LYS A 15 18.19 4.94 4.65
N PHE A 16 17.29 4.65 5.57
CA PHE A 16 15.94 5.21 5.56
C PHE A 16 15.95 6.72 5.81
N GLU A 17 16.77 7.21 6.75
CA GLU A 17 16.96 8.66 7.00
C GLU A 17 17.60 9.39 5.82
N GLU A 18 18.45 8.72 5.03
CA GLU A 18 19.05 9.27 3.81
C GLU A 18 18.07 9.31 2.63
N ALA A 19 17.20 8.31 2.49
CA ALA A 19 16.29 8.16 1.36
C ALA A 19 14.94 8.88 1.53
N VAL A 20 14.47 9.03 2.78
CA VAL A 20 13.12 9.53 3.08
C VAL A 20 13.21 10.83 3.87
N VAL A 21 12.67 11.92 3.30
CA VAL A 21 12.55 13.20 4.02
C VAL A 21 11.52 13.05 5.14
N MET A 22 11.97 13.20 6.38
CA MET A 22 11.15 12.99 7.59
C MET A 22 11.17 14.21 8.52
N THR A 23 10.03 14.47 9.16
CA THR A 23 9.98 15.36 10.33
C THR A 23 10.64 14.70 11.54
N ASP A 24 10.95 15.49 12.57
CA ASP A 24 11.55 14.94 13.79
C ASP A 24 10.60 13.98 14.52
N GLU A 25 9.28 14.22 14.46
CA GLU A 25 8.28 13.29 15.00
C GLU A 25 8.30 11.94 14.25
N GLN A 26 8.49 11.94 12.94
CA GLN A 26 8.55 10.71 12.13
C GLN A 26 9.80 9.89 12.42
N LYS A 27 10.95 10.56 12.61
CA LYS A 27 12.18 9.91 13.08
C LYS A 27 11.97 9.28 14.45
N GLU A 28 11.26 9.97 15.34
CA GLU A 28 10.96 9.47 16.68
C GLU A 28 10.02 8.25 16.66
N ILE A 29 9.04 8.23 15.75
CA ILE A 29 8.18 7.08 15.50
C ILE A 29 9.00 5.83 15.13
N LEU A 30 10.08 5.99 14.34
CA LEU A 30 10.97 4.88 13.98
C LEU A 30 11.91 4.48 15.12
N LYS A 31 12.40 5.43 15.92
CA LYS A 31 13.40 5.19 16.98
C LYS A 31 12.79 4.69 18.29
N GLN A 32 11.71 5.33 18.73
CA GLN A 32 11.09 5.10 20.04
C GLN A 32 9.68 4.52 19.94
N GLY A 33 9.01 4.73 18.82
CA GLY A 33 7.61 4.34 18.65
C GLY A 33 6.69 5.22 19.48
N GLY A 34 5.47 4.73 19.73
CA GLY A 34 4.45 5.44 20.49
C GLY A 34 3.07 5.32 19.86
N ASP A 35 2.08 5.84 20.57
CA ASP A 35 0.67 5.89 20.14
C ASP A 35 0.32 7.26 19.51
N ILE A 36 1.28 7.84 18.80
CA ILE A 36 1.15 9.15 18.16
C ILE A 36 0.38 8.99 16.85
N PRO A 37 -0.77 9.66 16.67
CA PRO A 37 -1.49 9.64 15.40
C PRO A 37 -0.65 10.27 14.28
N ILE A 38 -0.58 9.60 13.13
CA ILE A 38 0.07 10.14 11.93
C ILE A 38 -1.03 10.79 11.07
N THR A 39 -0.96 12.11 10.89
CA THR A 39 -1.78 12.80 9.88
C THR A 39 -1.15 12.61 8.51
N ILE A 40 -1.82 11.87 7.63
CA ILE A 40 -1.34 11.61 6.27
C ILE A 40 -1.67 12.79 5.37
N ASN A 41 -0.68 13.27 4.62
CA ASN A 41 -0.80 14.34 3.66
C ASN A 41 0.22 14.14 2.51
N ASN A 42 0.24 15.05 1.55
CA ASN A 42 1.14 14.97 0.40
C ASN A 42 2.63 15.08 0.76
N GLN A 43 2.97 15.70 1.90
CA GLN A 43 4.36 15.91 2.32
C GLN A 43 4.96 14.65 2.97
N ASN A 44 4.14 13.77 3.54
CA ASN A 44 4.60 12.54 4.18
C ASN A 44 4.14 11.25 3.51
N SER A 45 3.57 11.32 2.31
CA SER A 45 3.10 10.15 1.57
C SER A 45 4.21 9.11 1.34
N GLN A 46 5.44 9.56 1.06
CA GLN A 46 6.62 8.70 0.91
C GLN A 46 6.95 7.98 2.22
N PHE A 47 7.07 8.71 3.34
CA PHE A 47 7.29 8.09 4.65
C PHE A 47 6.24 7.03 4.98
N VAL A 48 4.96 7.35 4.74
CA VAL A 48 3.86 6.43 5.04
C VAL A 48 3.91 5.18 4.16
N VAL A 49 4.14 5.32 2.85
CA VAL A 49 4.21 4.16 1.95
C VAL A 49 5.41 3.28 2.30
N ASP A 50 6.57 3.85 2.60
CA ASP A 50 7.80 3.08 2.86
C ASP A 50 7.75 2.36 4.22
N VAL A 51 7.18 2.97 5.25
CA VAL A 51 6.97 2.28 6.55
C VAL A 51 5.96 1.14 6.42
N LEU A 52 4.85 1.37 5.71
CA LEU A 52 3.86 0.32 5.46
C LEU A 52 4.41 -0.76 4.53
N TRP A 53 5.27 -0.40 3.58
CA TRP A 53 5.95 -1.35 2.72
C TRP A 53 6.86 -2.27 3.53
N ALA A 54 7.73 -1.72 4.36
CA ALA A 54 8.57 -2.49 5.29
C ALA A 54 7.72 -3.45 6.14
N LEU A 55 6.62 -2.96 6.71
CA LEU A 55 5.70 -3.77 7.50
C LEU A 55 5.09 -4.91 6.70
N GLY A 56 4.55 -4.61 5.51
CA GLY A 56 3.92 -5.61 4.65
C GLY A 56 4.91 -6.68 4.23
N LEU A 57 6.13 -6.27 3.83
CA LEU A 57 7.21 -7.19 3.46
C LEU A 57 7.48 -8.19 4.59
N ALA A 58 7.62 -7.69 5.82
CA ALA A 58 8.03 -8.47 6.97
C ALA A 58 6.92 -9.31 7.61
N GLN A 59 5.67 -8.85 7.50
CA GLN A 59 4.52 -9.42 8.17
C GLN A 59 4.07 -10.75 7.55
N LYS A 60 3.70 -11.69 8.41
CA LYS A 60 3.10 -12.96 7.99
C LYS A 60 1.69 -12.77 7.44
N SER A 61 1.46 -13.31 6.26
CA SER A 61 0.19 -13.13 5.55
C SER A 61 -0.19 -14.35 4.72
N ILE A 62 -1.47 -14.71 4.72
CA ILE A 62 -2.04 -15.71 3.81
C ILE A 62 -1.80 -15.33 2.34
N VAL A 63 -1.63 -14.04 2.04
CA VAL A 63 -1.33 -13.52 0.71
C VAL A 63 -0.02 -14.09 0.15
N TYR A 64 0.96 -14.35 1.01
CA TYR A 64 2.23 -14.95 0.59
C TYR A 64 2.15 -16.49 0.54
N ASP A 65 1.26 -17.11 1.32
CA ASP A 65 1.13 -18.56 1.33
C ASP A 65 0.24 -19.08 0.18
N GLU A 66 -0.76 -18.30 -0.20
CA GLU A 66 -1.78 -18.68 -1.18
C GLU A 66 -1.85 -17.77 -2.42
N GLY A 67 -1.31 -16.54 -2.33
CA GLY A 67 -1.29 -15.61 -3.45
C GLY A 67 -0.15 -15.84 -4.45
N PRO A 68 -0.18 -15.15 -5.61
CA PRO A 68 0.76 -15.41 -6.70
C PRO A 68 2.22 -15.27 -6.30
N LEU A 69 2.56 -14.29 -5.45
CA LEU A 69 3.96 -14.03 -5.07
C LEU A 69 4.63 -15.25 -4.41
N GLY A 70 3.92 -16.04 -3.61
CA GLY A 70 4.51 -17.23 -2.98
C GLY A 70 4.05 -18.58 -3.55
N LYS A 71 3.01 -18.61 -4.40
CA LYS A 71 2.63 -19.79 -5.17
C LYS A 71 3.30 -19.84 -6.54
N GLU A 72 2.99 -18.88 -7.39
CA GLU A 72 3.39 -18.85 -8.79
C GLU A 72 4.85 -18.41 -8.94
N TYR A 73 5.26 -17.40 -8.16
CA TYR A 73 6.57 -16.76 -8.27
C TYR A 73 7.53 -17.10 -7.13
N LYS A 74 7.35 -18.24 -6.46
CA LYS A 74 8.11 -18.63 -5.26
C LYS A 74 9.64 -18.53 -5.40
N ASN A 75 10.18 -18.80 -6.59
CA ASN A 75 11.63 -18.76 -6.85
C ASN A 75 12.09 -17.46 -7.51
N GLU A 76 11.18 -16.53 -7.76
CA GLU A 76 11.40 -15.26 -8.44
C GLU A 76 11.01 -14.07 -7.55
N GLN A 77 10.77 -14.34 -6.26
CA GLN A 77 10.26 -13.35 -5.31
C GLN A 77 11.16 -12.12 -5.22
N GLY A 78 12.48 -12.23 -5.43
CA GLY A 78 13.41 -11.11 -5.41
C GLY A 78 13.39 -10.22 -6.66
N ASN A 79 12.68 -10.60 -7.72
CA ASN A 79 12.64 -9.85 -8.98
C ASN A 79 11.55 -8.76 -8.99
N PHE A 80 10.73 -8.68 -7.95
CA PHE A 80 9.61 -7.74 -7.86
C PHE A 80 10.02 -6.42 -7.21
N ALA A 81 9.33 -5.34 -7.58
CA ALA A 81 9.57 -4.04 -6.97
C ALA A 81 9.32 -4.06 -5.47
N SER A 82 8.37 -4.86 -4.97
CA SER A 82 8.05 -5.00 -3.54
C SER A 82 9.13 -5.67 -2.68
N THR A 83 10.13 -6.28 -3.30
CA THR A 83 11.20 -7.03 -2.62
C THR A 83 12.56 -6.55 -3.10
N GLY A 84 12.94 -6.82 -4.36
CA GLY A 84 14.20 -6.38 -4.95
C GLY A 84 14.34 -4.86 -5.05
N GLY A 85 13.21 -4.14 -5.09
CA GLY A 85 13.19 -2.68 -5.01
C GLY A 85 13.33 -2.12 -3.59
N TRP A 86 13.26 -2.95 -2.54
CA TRP A 86 13.42 -2.52 -1.15
C TRP A 86 14.90 -2.52 -0.74
N THR A 87 15.62 -1.45 -1.06
CA THR A 87 17.06 -1.34 -0.78
C THR A 87 17.39 -0.88 0.64
N LEU A 88 16.34 -0.48 1.39
CA LEU A 88 16.41 0.11 2.73
C LEU A 88 16.46 -0.92 3.86
N ALA A 89 16.62 -2.21 3.56
CA ALA A 89 16.84 -3.24 4.58
C ALA A 89 18.34 -3.42 4.94
N GLN A 90 18.57 -4.04 6.08
CA GLN A 90 19.87 -4.62 6.43
C GLN A 90 20.04 -5.94 5.69
N GLY A 91 20.91 -5.98 4.68
CA GLY A 91 21.05 -7.13 3.79
C GLY A 91 19.93 -7.23 2.75
N ASP A 92 19.69 -8.43 2.24
CA ASP A 92 18.71 -8.68 1.18
C ASP A 92 17.27 -8.69 1.74
N ALA A 93 16.40 -7.87 1.14
CA ALA A 93 14.99 -7.71 1.49
C ALA A 93 14.18 -9.01 1.44
N VAL A 94 14.50 -9.92 0.50
CA VAL A 94 13.77 -11.20 0.34
C VAL A 94 13.90 -12.05 1.61
N ASN A 95 14.98 -11.89 2.37
CA ASN A 95 15.18 -12.60 3.64
C ASN A 95 14.21 -12.17 4.74
N TYR A 96 13.43 -11.12 4.53
CA TYR A 96 12.39 -10.65 5.45
C TYR A 96 10.98 -10.98 4.98
N LEU A 97 10.79 -11.40 3.73
CA LEU A 97 9.48 -11.68 3.15
C LEU A 97 8.68 -12.71 3.97
N ASN A 98 7.47 -12.36 4.40
CA ASN A 98 6.54 -13.25 5.11
C ASN A 98 7.14 -13.91 6.37
N LYS A 99 8.05 -13.23 7.07
CA LYS A 99 8.92 -13.87 8.09
C LYS A 99 8.40 -13.76 9.51
N PHE A 100 7.82 -12.63 9.88
CA PHE A 100 7.51 -12.30 11.26
C PHE A 100 6.01 -12.14 11.49
N ASP A 101 5.54 -12.57 12.66
CA ASP A 101 4.17 -12.32 13.09
C ASP A 101 4.13 -11.01 13.89
N LEU A 102 4.18 -9.88 13.17
CA LEU A 102 4.20 -8.52 13.71
C LEU A 102 2.81 -8.03 14.09
N ILE A 103 1.79 -8.45 13.33
CA ILE A 103 0.37 -8.20 13.60
C ILE A 103 -0.28 -9.57 13.80
N PRO A 104 -0.47 -10.03 15.05
CA PRO A 104 -1.08 -11.33 15.29
C PRO A 104 -2.53 -11.36 14.79
N LEU A 105 -2.77 -12.06 13.68
CA LEU A 105 -4.10 -12.22 13.08
C LEU A 105 -4.62 -13.65 13.30
N THR A 106 -5.90 -13.79 13.63
CA THR A 106 -6.54 -15.12 13.67
C THR A 106 -6.68 -15.71 12.26
N PRO A 107 -6.90 -17.02 12.11
CA PRO A 107 -7.16 -17.63 10.80
C PRO A 107 -8.32 -16.97 10.04
N GLU A 108 -9.37 -16.56 10.75
CA GLU A 108 -10.52 -15.86 10.16
C GLU A 108 -10.12 -14.45 9.67
N GLN A 109 -9.31 -13.74 10.45
CA GLN A 109 -8.77 -12.43 10.04
C GLN A 109 -7.84 -12.57 8.84
N GLN A 110 -6.96 -13.57 8.81
CA GLN A 110 -6.09 -13.86 7.65
C GLN A 110 -6.93 -14.11 6.40
N LYS A 111 -7.93 -15.00 6.48
CA LYS A 111 -8.84 -15.24 5.35
C LYS A 111 -9.52 -13.95 4.88
N ARG A 112 -9.98 -13.13 5.82
CA ARG A 112 -10.62 -11.85 5.52
C ARG A 112 -9.67 -10.86 4.83
N VAL A 113 -8.40 -10.77 5.27
CA VAL A 113 -7.34 -10.00 4.59
C VAL A 113 -7.22 -10.46 3.14
N GLY A 114 -7.16 -11.77 2.90
CA GLY A 114 -7.07 -12.32 1.55
C GLY A 114 -8.25 -11.95 0.66
N GLU A 115 -9.49 -12.06 1.16
CA GLU A 115 -10.68 -11.68 0.41
C GLU A 115 -10.71 -10.18 0.08
N ILE A 116 -10.33 -9.32 1.01
CA ILE A 116 -10.24 -7.87 0.75
C ILE A 116 -9.15 -7.58 -0.28
N ALA A 117 -7.97 -8.17 -0.12
CA ALA A 117 -6.81 -7.93 -0.98
C ALA A 117 -7.05 -8.29 -2.45
N LYS A 118 -7.89 -9.29 -2.74
CA LYS A 118 -8.30 -9.67 -4.12
C LYS A 118 -9.08 -8.57 -4.86
N ASN A 119 -9.64 -7.60 -4.12
CA ASN A 119 -10.53 -6.58 -4.67
C ASN A 119 -9.91 -5.18 -4.74
N ILE A 120 -8.64 -5.02 -4.32
CA ILE A 120 -7.98 -3.71 -4.24
C ILE A 120 -6.83 -3.63 -5.23
N TYR A 121 -6.95 -2.73 -6.20
CA TYR A 121 -5.98 -2.47 -7.27
C TYR A 121 -5.32 -1.09 -7.10
N ARG A 122 -4.20 -0.89 -7.80
CA ARG A 122 -3.39 0.34 -7.81
C ARG A 122 -3.18 0.77 -9.26
N PRO A 123 -3.35 2.06 -9.60
CA PRO A 123 -3.43 2.54 -10.99
C PRO A 123 -2.06 2.58 -11.71
N CYS A 124 -1.14 1.71 -11.32
CA CYS A 124 0.19 1.54 -11.90
C CYS A 124 0.39 0.15 -12.53
N CYS A 125 -0.39 -0.87 -12.13
CA CYS A 125 -0.28 -2.23 -12.65
C CYS A 125 -1.66 -2.92 -12.76
N GLY A 126 -1.69 -4.12 -13.33
CA GLY A 126 -2.92 -4.92 -13.46
C GLY A 126 -3.21 -5.84 -12.28
N ASN A 127 -2.40 -5.79 -11.23
CA ASN A 127 -2.40 -6.78 -10.16
C ASN A 127 -3.17 -6.28 -8.92
N PRO A 128 -4.03 -7.12 -8.31
CA PRO A 128 -4.66 -6.80 -7.04
C PRO A 128 -3.64 -6.84 -5.89
N THR A 129 -4.02 -6.35 -4.71
CA THR A 129 -3.22 -6.46 -3.47
C THR A 129 -2.94 -7.91 -3.08
N TRP A 130 -3.77 -8.85 -3.55
CA TRP A 130 -3.52 -10.29 -3.46
C TRP A 130 -2.21 -10.74 -4.15
N PHE A 131 -1.69 -9.93 -5.06
CA PHE A 131 -0.34 -10.04 -5.59
C PHE A 131 0.43 -8.75 -5.28
N PRO A 132 1.07 -8.64 -4.11
CA PRO A 132 1.74 -7.42 -3.69
C PRO A 132 3.15 -7.33 -4.30
N ASP A 133 3.20 -7.08 -5.61
CA ASP A 133 4.39 -7.06 -6.48
C ASP A 133 5.14 -5.71 -6.50
N CYS A 134 4.54 -4.65 -5.96
CA CYS A 134 5.14 -3.32 -5.84
C CYS A 134 5.13 -2.78 -4.40
N ASN A 135 5.75 -1.64 -4.18
CA ASN A 135 5.74 -0.92 -2.90
C ASN A 135 4.33 -0.59 -2.41
N HIS A 136 3.49 -0.01 -3.28
CA HIS A 136 2.07 0.26 -2.99
C HIS A 136 1.28 -1.05 -2.75
N GLY A 137 1.68 -2.11 -3.48
CA GLY A 137 1.53 -3.54 -3.19
C GLY A 137 1.51 -3.89 -1.72
N MET A 138 2.71 -3.82 -1.18
CA MET A 138 3.00 -4.22 0.17
C MET A 138 2.39 -3.27 1.20
N ALA A 139 2.43 -1.97 0.91
CA ALA A 139 1.91 -0.95 1.81
C ALA A 139 0.39 -1.06 2.01
N ALA A 140 -0.37 -1.28 0.95
CA ALA A 140 -1.81 -1.51 1.06
C ALA A 140 -2.12 -2.82 1.79
N LEU A 141 -1.33 -3.88 1.59
CA LEU A 141 -1.50 -5.13 2.33
C LEU A 141 -1.34 -4.92 3.84
N ALA A 142 -0.26 -4.25 4.26
CA ALA A 142 -0.02 -3.91 5.66
C ALA A 142 -1.16 -3.06 6.25
N ALA A 143 -1.68 -2.10 5.48
CA ALA A 143 -2.83 -1.30 5.91
C ALA A 143 -4.08 -2.16 6.13
N ILE A 144 -4.39 -3.07 5.21
CA ILE A 144 -5.53 -4.01 5.35
C ILE A 144 -5.35 -4.87 6.61
N GLU A 145 -4.17 -5.42 6.84
CA GLU A 145 -3.87 -6.26 8.01
C GLU A 145 -4.04 -5.48 9.32
N LEU A 146 -3.53 -4.24 9.39
CA LEU A 146 -3.72 -3.36 10.53
C LEU A 146 -5.19 -3.06 10.79
N LEU A 147 -5.96 -2.73 9.75
CA LEU A 147 -7.37 -2.36 9.90
C LEU A 147 -8.24 -3.58 10.26
N VAL A 148 -7.95 -4.76 9.70
CA VAL A 148 -8.59 -6.02 10.09
C VAL A 148 -8.26 -6.38 11.55
N SER A 149 -7.00 -6.19 11.98
CA SER A 149 -6.60 -6.45 13.38
C SER A 149 -7.35 -5.57 14.37
N LYS A 150 -7.69 -4.34 13.96
CA LYS A 150 -8.49 -3.38 14.73
C LYS A 150 -10.00 -3.68 14.73
N GLY A 151 -10.45 -4.69 13.99
CA GLY A 151 -11.85 -5.11 13.97
C GLY A 151 -12.77 -4.21 13.15
N LEU A 152 -12.24 -3.34 12.28
CA LEU A 152 -13.05 -2.52 11.37
C LEU A 152 -13.86 -3.42 10.43
N SER A 153 -15.00 -2.93 9.94
CA SER A 153 -15.81 -3.59 8.89
C SER A 153 -15.15 -3.52 7.51
N ASP A 154 -15.57 -4.37 6.56
CA ASP A 154 -14.99 -4.38 5.20
C ASP A 154 -15.19 -3.03 4.51
N GLU A 155 -16.37 -2.42 4.68
CA GLU A 155 -16.71 -1.11 4.13
C GLU A 155 -15.77 -0.02 4.65
N GLU A 156 -15.48 -0.01 5.96
CA GLU A 156 -14.53 0.94 6.55
C GLU A 156 -13.11 0.68 6.04
N ILE A 157 -12.69 -0.58 5.91
CA ILE A 157 -11.37 -0.92 5.37
C ILE A 157 -11.21 -0.40 3.94
N TYR A 158 -12.18 -0.64 3.05
CA TYR A 158 -12.13 -0.10 1.69
C TYR A 158 -12.06 1.43 1.68
N LYS A 159 -12.82 2.12 2.55
CA LYS A 159 -12.77 3.58 2.67
C LYS A 159 -11.40 4.08 3.13
N GLU A 160 -10.78 3.44 4.12
CA GLU A 160 -9.46 3.83 4.60
C GLU A 160 -8.36 3.54 3.56
N VAL A 161 -8.41 2.40 2.87
CA VAL A 161 -7.45 2.10 1.80
C VAL A 161 -7.63 3.04 0.60
N LEU A 162 -8.87 3.45 0.28
CA LEU A 162 -9.12 4.45 -0.76
C LEU A 162 -8.48 5.80 -0.42
N LYS A 163 -8.50 6.22 0.85
CA LYS A 163 -7.81 7.44 1.28
C LYS A 163 -6.29 7.32 1.08
N LEU A 164 -5.69 6.20 1.49
CA LEU A 164 -4.25 5.97 1.30
C LEU A 164 -3.87 6.03 -0.18
N ASN A 165 -4.56 5.26 -1.01
CA ASN A 165 -4.33 5.24 -2.44
C ASN A 165 -4.58 6.62 -3.08
N SER A 166 -5.50 7.43 -2.56
CA SER A 166 -5.74 8.80 -3.05
C SER A 166 -4.56 9.74 -2.79
N PHE A 167 -3.77 9.52 -1.74
CA PHE A 167 -2.53 10.27 -1.50
C PHE A 167 -1.36 9.75 -2.35
N TRP A 168 -1.33 8.46 -2.66
CA TRP A 168 -0.28 7.85 -3.48
C TRP A 168 -0.50 8.04 -4.98
N PHE A 169 -1.75 8.14 -5.42
CA PHE A 169 -2.13 8.27 -6.84
C PHE A 169 -3.18 9.38 -7.04
N PRO A 170 -2.88 10.62 -6.63
CA PRO A 170 -3.87 11.70 -6.60
C PRO A 170 -4.53 11.96 -7.95
N ASP A 171 -3.74 11.95 -9.03
CA ASP A 171 -4.24 12.19 -10.39
C ASP A 171 -5.29 11.15 -10.82
N ASN A 172 -5.04 9.86 -10.55
CA ASN A 172 -6.00 8.81 -10.91
C ASN A 172 -7.32 8.97 -10.16
N TYR A 173 -7.27 9.26 -8.86
CA TYR A 173 -8.48 9.40 -8.06
C TYR A 173 -9.21 10.73 -8.31
N LEU A 174 -8.51 11.78 -8.71
CA LEU A 174 -9.14 12.99 -9.26
C LEU A 174 -9.83 12.72 -10.61
N MET A 175 -9.24 11.89 -11.48
CA MET A 175 -9.90 11.45 -12.72
C MET A 175 -11.14 10.60 -12.40
N ALA A 176 -11.04 9.64 -11.50
CA ALA A 176 -12.18 8.83 -11.05
C ALA A 176 -13.30 9.73 -10.51
N ALA A 177 -12.99 10.63 -9.58
CA ALA A 177 -13.95 11.58 -9.02
C ALA A 177 -14.62 12.43 -10.12
N THR A 178 -13.84 12.93 -11.08
CA THR A 178 -14.36 13.71 -12.21
C THR A 178 -15.29 12.88 -13.09
N TYR A 179 -14.92 11.63 -13.38
CA TYR A 179 -15.73 10.70 -14.17
C TYR A 179 -17.08 10.43 -13.50
N PHE A 180 -17.10 10.06 -12.22
CA PHE A 180 -18.35 9.81 -11.48
C PHE A 180 -19.20 11.08 -11.32
N ALA A 181 -18.57 12.23 -11.07
CA ALA A 181 -19.29 13.50 -10.98
C ALA A 181 -20.00 13.86 -12.31
N ARG A 182 -19.38 13.59 -13.47
CA ARG A 182 -20.03 13.75 -14.78
C ARG A 182 -21.23 12.81 -14.99
N GLN A 183 -21.32 11.73 -14.22
CA GLN A 183 -22.47 10.81 -14.20
C GLN A 183 -23.51 11.12 -13.12
N GLY A 184 -23.29 12.20 -12.35
CA GLY A 184 -24.21 12.61 -11.28
C GLY A 184 -23.96 11.94 -9.93
N THR A 185 -22.87 11.20 -9.76
CA THR A 185 -22.51 10.57 -8.48
C THR A 185 -21.36 11.35 -7.83
N PRO A 186 -21.60 12.06 -6.71
CA PRO A 186 -20.54 12.78 -6.00
C PRO A 186 -19.63 11.80 -5.22
N TRP A 187 -18.38 12.22 -4.96
CA TRP A 187 -17.32 11.37 -4.40
C TRP A 187 -17.69 10.68 -3.08
N ASP A 188 -18.41 11.37 -2.20
CA ASP A 188 -18.85 10.86 -0.90
C ASP A 188 -19.96 9.79 -0.98
N LYS A 189 -20.50 9.54 -2.19
CA LYS A 189 -21.55 8.55 -2.46
C LYS A 189 -21.05 7.35 -3.26
N ILE A 190 -19.80 7.36 -3.72
CA ILE A 190 -19.25 6.26 -4.49
C ILE A 190 -18.84 5.14 -3.53
N ASP A 191 -19.16 3.90 -3.90
CA ASP A 191 -18.69 2.73 -3.16
C ASP A 191 -17.16 2.60 -3.27
N ALA A 192 -16.47 2.54 -2.13
CA ALA A 192 -15.01 2.52 -2.10
C ALA A 192 -14.44 1.24 -2.71
N LYS A 193 -15.14 0.11 -2.58
CA LYS A 193 -14.73 -1.16 -3.18
C LYS A 193 -14.84 -1.10 -4.71
N GLU A 194 -15.87 -0.46 -5.24
CA GLU A 194 -16.01 -0.20 -6.67
C GLU A 194 -14.80 0.59 -7.20
N VAL A 195 -14.48 1.75 -6.59
CA VAL A 195 -13.39 2.61 -7.09
C VAL A 195 -12.03 1.95 -6.94
N LEU A 196 -11.79 1.18 -5.88
CA LEU A 196 -10.55 0.41 -5.68
C LEU A 196 -10.45 -0.81 -6.61
N GLY A 197 -11.53 -1.19 -7.28
CA GLY A 197 -11.55 -2.30 -8.22
C GLY A 197 -10.70 -2.09 -9.47
N ASP A 198 -10.53 -3.16 -10.23
CA ASP A 198 -9.76 -3.21 -11.47
C ASP A 198 -10.18 -2.15 -12.49
N LYS A 199 -11.49 -1.91 -12.64
CA LYS A 199 -12.06 -1.00 -13.63
C LYS A 199 -11.58 0.46 -13.49
N TYR A 200 -11.23 0.91 -12.28
CA TYR A 200 -10.87 2.30 -12.03
C TYR A 200 -9.49 2.46 -11.38
N SER A 201 -9.00 1.41 -10.71
CA SER A 201 -7.73 1.43 -10.01
C SER A 201 -6.73 0.40 -10.56
N SER A 202 -6.95 -0.28 -11.68
CA SER A 202 -5.82 -0.95 -12.37
C SER A 202 -5.12 0.00 -13.35
N GLY A 203 -3.94 -0.37 -13.84
CA GLY A 203 -3.25 0.38 -14.90
C GLY A 203 -4.10 0.52 -16.17
N GLN A 204 -4.86 -0.50 -16.54
CA GLN A 204 -5.82 -0.41 -17.66
C GLN A 204 -6.98 0.53 -17.30
N GLY A 205 -7.56 0.38 -16.11
CA GLY A 205 -8.66 1.22 -15.63
C GLY A 205 -8.29 2.71 -15.56
N ALA A 206 -7.08 3.01 -15.12
CA ALA A 206 -6.51 4.36 -15.12
C ALA A 206 -6.39 4.93 -16.54
N GLY A 207 -5.92 4.12 -17.49
CA GLY A 207 -5.89 4.50 -18.91
C GLY A 207 -7.27 4.80 -19.47
N GLU A 208 -8.27 3.96 -19.16
CA GLU A 208 -9.66 4.17 -19.58
C GLU A 208 -10.28 5.42 -18.95
N LEU A 209 -10.00 5.69 -17.68
CA LEU A 209 -10.41 6.92 -17.00
C LEU A 209 -9.83 8.14 -17.71
N TYR A 210 -8.54 8.13 -18.02
CA TYR A 210 -7.89 9.21 -18.74
C TYR A 210 -8.57 9.49 -20.09
N GLN A 211 -8.89 8.45 -20.87
CA GLN A 211 -9.57 8.62 -22.16
C GLN A 211 -10.98 9.22 -22.02
N LYS A 212 -11.71 8.88 -20.95
CA LYS A 212 -13.08 9.38 -20.69
C LYS A 212 -13.08 10.80 -20.09
N VAL A 213 -12.06 11.14 -19.31
CA VAL A 213 -12.00 12.40 -18.57
C VAL A 213 -11.25 13.49 -19.35
N GLY A 214 -10.14 13.12 -19.98
CA GLY A 214 -9.14 14.04 -20.52
C GLY A 214 -8.15 14.54 -19.45
N PRO A 215 -7.18 15.38 -19.85
CA PRO A 215 -6.21 15.96 -18.92
C PRO A 215 -6.89 16.82 -17.86
N LEU A 216 -6.45 16.69 -16.60
CA LEU A 216 -6.93 17.51 -15.49
C LEU A 216 -6.31 18.92 -15.54
N PRO A 217 -7.06 19.99 -15.23
CA PRO A 217 -6.58 21.37 -15.29
C PRO A 217 -5.44 21.70 -14.30
N TYR A 218 -5.22 20.84 -13.30
CA TYR A 218 -4.17 20.97 -12.29
C TYR A 218 -3.37 19.66 -12.07
N GLY A 219 -3.36 18.76 -13.08
CA GLY A 219 -2.66 17.48 -12.95
C GLY A 219 -1.18 17.69 -12.63
N GLY A 220 -0.74 17.15 -11.50
CA GLY A 220 0.65 17.23 -11.04
C GLY A 220 1.40 15.97 -11.44
N SER A 221 2.70 16.08 -11.75
CA SER A 221 3.55 14.96 -12.18
C SER A 221 3.88 13.92 -11.08
N ALA A 222 2.98 13.69 -10.12
CA ALA A 222 3.17 12.70 -9.05
C ALA A 222 2.80 11.30 -9.57
N GLY A 223 3.69 10.73 -10.40
CA GLY A 223 3.65 9.31 -10.74
C GLY A 223 4.14 8.48 -9.55
N GLY A 224 3.45 7.38 -9.25
CA GLY A 224 3.89 6.43 -8.21
C GLY A 224 5.17 5.72 -8.66
N SER A 225 6.31 6.08 -8.05
CA SER A 225 7.58 5.38 -8.27
C SER A 225 7.53 3.99 -7.65
N CYS A 226 8.07 2.99 -8.35
CA CYS A 226 8.19 1.61 -7.90
C CYS A 226 9.65 1.31 -7.50
N GLY A 227 10.10 1.88 -6.38
CA GLY A 227 11.44 1.64 -5.82
C GLY A 227 11.70 2.54 -4.62
N ALA A 228 12.55 2.06 -3.70
CA ALA A 228 13.07 2.80 -2.55
C ALA A 228 14.57 3.05 -2.70
#